data_AF-A0A2D4JVD8-F1
#
_entry.id   AF-A0A2D4JVD8-F1
#
_cell.length_a   1.000
_cell.length_b   1.000
_cell.length_c   1.000
_cell.angle_alpha   90.00
_cell.angle_beta   90.00
_cell.angle_gamma   90.00
#
_symmetry.space_group_name_H-M   'P 1'
#
loop_
_entity.id
_entity.type
_entity.pdbx_description
1 polymer ?
#
loop_
_entity_poly.entity_id
_entity_poly.type
_entity_poly.pdbx_seq_one_letter_code
_entity_poly.pdbx_strand_id
1 'polypeptide(L)'
;TIGSLSQEENNVQCGTNFGYQFPFHTIRKPISQSSMTDWASKNLNMHTQGIFRRRLSIANMLSWNGGSIKKPMLITSNYTIKKEACEIFKLIQIYMGDRQARMDRNNVALITITKCWSIQGLRDELYIQLIRQTTDNMCYQSLARGWELMAISLAFFSPSPKFQSYLEGYIYRHLSQIADDNSKCFI
;
A
#
# COMPACT_ATOMS: atom_id res chain seq x y z
N THR A 1 -5.70 -17.29 -73.65
CA THR A 1 -4.28 -17.38 -73.25
C THR A 1 -4.16 -16.88 -71.83
N ILE A 2 -4.27 -17.80 -70.86
CA ILE A 2 -3.17 -18.27 -69.97
C ILE A 2 -2.70 -17.17 -69.00
N GLY A 3 -2.86 -17.44 -67.70
CA GLY A 3 -2.23 -16.70 -66.61
C GLY A 3 -2.83 -17.06 -65.25
N SER A 4 -2.25 -18.06 -64.61
CA SER A 4 -2.68 -18.77 -63.39
C SER A 4 -2.02 -18.26 -62.09
N LEU A 5 -2.56 -18.72 -60.94
CA LEU A 5 -2.00 -18.77 -59.56
C LEU A 5 -2.13 -17.46 -58.75
N SER A 6 -2.52 -17.41 -57.46
CA SER A 6 -2.58 -18.42 -56.38
C SER A 6 -3.48 -17.89 -55.25
N GLN A 7 -4.10 -18.80 -54.49
CA GLN A 7 -4.92 -18.54 -53.31
C GLN A 7 -4.04 -18.12 -52.10
N GLU A 8 -4.46 -17.10 -51.35
CA GLU A 8 -4.07 -16.89 -49.96
C GLU A 8 -5.34 -16.68 -49.11
N GLU A 9 -5.71 -17.71 -48.37
CA GLU A 9 -6.68 -17.65 -47.28
C GLU A 9 -6.06 -16.90 -46.11
N ASN A 10 -6.56 -15.72 -45.78
CA ASN A 10 -6.28 -15.06 -44.51
C ASN A 10 -7.51 -15.15 -43.60
N ASN A 11 -7.44 -16.14 -42.72
CA ASN A 11 -8.35 -16.39 -41.62
C ASN A 11 -8.24 -15.24 -40.60
N VAL A 12 -9.26 -14.38 -40.52
CA VAL A 12 -9.31 -13.27 -39.55
C VAL A 12 -9.69 -13.85 -38.18
N GLN A 13 -8.68 -14.16 -37.37
CA GLN A 13 -8.86 -14.50 -35.96
C GLN A 13 -8.98 -13.19 -35.13
N CYS A 14 -10.10 -13.03 -34.46
CA CYS A 14 -10.31 -12.02 -33.42
C CYS A 14 -9.36 -12.27 -32.24
N GLY A 15 -8.53 -11.28 -31.90
CA GLY A 15 -7.62 -11.34 -30.75
C GLY A 15 -7.39 -9.95 -30.16
N THR A 16 -8.22 -9.57 -29.20
CA THR A 16 -8.02 -8.36 -28.38
C THR A 16 -6.86 -8.59 -27.42
N ASN A 17 -5.74 -7.89 -27.62
CA ASN A 17 -4.62 -7.85 -26.67
C ASN A 17 -4.27 -6.40 -26.35
N PHE A 18 -5.13 -5.72 -25.58
CA PHE A 18 -4.75 -4.46 -24.91
C PHE A 18 -4.08 -4.78 -23.58
N GLY A 19 -2.87 -5.34 -23.66
CA GLY A 19 -1.95 -5.38 -22.53
C GLY A 19 -1.31 -4.01 -22.37
N TYR A 20 -1.88 -3.13 -21.55
CA TYR A 20 -1.15 -1.95 -21.10
C TYR A 20 0.05 -2.41 -20.25
N GLN A 21 1.21 -2.49 -20.88
CA GLN A 21 2.46 -2.76 -20.18
C GLN A 21 2.89 -1.48 -19.49
N PHE A 22 2.67 -1.40 -18.16
CA PHE A 22 3.20 -0.30 -17.36
C PHE A 22 4.73 -0.25 -17.53
N PRO A 23 5.30 0.86 -18.03
CA PRO A 23 6.74 0.93 -18.25
C PRO A 23 7.44 1.12 -16.90
N PHE A 24 7.79 0.00 -16.25
CA PHE A 24 8.54 0.02 -14.99
C PHE A 24 9.90 0.76 -15.10
N HIS A 25 10.42 0.92 -16.33
CA HIS A 25 11.69 1.59 -16.61
C HIS A 25 11.62 3.13 -16.51
N THR A 26 10.43 3.73 -16.57
CA THR A 26 10.27 5.18 -16.39
C THR A 26 10.23 5.58 -14.92
N ILE A 27 10.20 4.60 -14.01
CA ILE A 27 9.98 4.88 -12.61
C ILE A 27 11.30 5.00 -11.88
N ARG A 28 11.38 6.04 -11.04
CA ARG A 28 12.56 6.38 -10.25
C ARG A 28 13.09 5.15 -9.53
N LYS A 29 14.42 4.93 -9.61
CA LYS A 29 15.07 3.81 -8.89
C LYS A 29 14.63 3.83 -7.42
N PRO A 30 14.14 2.71 -6.86
CA PRO A 30 13.70 2.67 -5.47
C PRO A 30 14.86 3.05 -4.55
N ILE A 31 14.56 3.80 -3.50
CA ILE A 31 15.55 4.16 -2.48
C ILE A 31 16.06 2.89 -1.77
N SER A 32 17.32 2.90 -1.33
CA SER A 32 17.93 1.72 -0.68
C SER A 32 17.25 1.38 0.66
N GLN A 33 17.41 0.14 1.12
CA GLN A 33 16.91 -0.31 2.43
C GLN A 33 17.50 0.50 3.60
N SER A 34 18.76 0.91 3.51
CA SER A 34 19.38 1.81 4.48
C SER A 34 18.67 3.16 4.51
N SER A 35 18.40 3.77 3.34
CA SER A 35 17.68 5.05 3.26
C SER A 35 16.24 4.98 3.80
N MET A 36 15.54 3.87 3.60
CA MET A 36 14.22 3.65 4.21
C MET A 36 14.29 3.55 5.74
N THR A 37 15.30 2.83 6.24
CA THR A 37 15.51 2.67 7.69
C THR A 37 15.88 4.01 8.34
N ASP A 38 16.73 4.79 7.68
CA ASP A 38 17.11 6.13 8.11
C ASP A 38 15.92 7.09 8.12
N TRP A 39 15.07 7.05 7.08
CA TRP A 39 13.85 7.84 7.04
C TRP A 39 12.92 7.45 8.19
N ALA A 40 12.70 6.16 8.40
CA ALA A 40 11.83 5.64 9.45
C ALA A 40 12.32 6.02 10.86
N SER A 41 13.62 5.87 11.13
CA SER A 41 14.19 6.21 12.44
C SER A 41 14.01 7.68 12.84
N LYS A 42 13.96 8.59 11.85
CA LYS A 42 13.81 10.04 12.07
C LYS A 42 12.36 10.50 12.13
N ASN A 43 11.43 9.77 11.50
CA ASN A 43 10.04 10.23 11.31
C ASN A 43 9.01 9.40 12.10
N LEU A 44 9.35 8.19 12.56
CA LEU A 44 8.41 7.32 13.29
C LEU A 44 8.40 7.57 14.81
N ASN A 45 7.21 7.60 15.40
CA ASN A 45 7.04 7.50 16.84
C ASN A 45 7.38 6.08 17.31
N MET A 46 8.29 5.95 18.27
CA MET A 46 8.59 4.63 18.85
C MET A 46 7.42 4.04 19.62
N HIS A 47 6.79 3.01 19.09
CA HIS A 47 5.74 2.24 19.78
C HIS A 47 6.32 1.25 20.80
N THR A 48 5.52 0.95 21.81
CA THR A 48 5.84 -0.05 22.85
C THR A 48 4.74 -1.10 22.91
N GLN A 49 5.10 -2.34 23.26
CA GLN A 49 4.16 -3.46 23.31
C GLN A 49 4.30 -4.24 24.63
N GLY A 50 3.18 -4.81 25.08
CA GLY A 50 3.08 -5.66 26.27
C GLY A 50 3.07 -4.89 27.60
N ILE A 51 2.86 -5.64 28.68
CA ILE A 51 2.73 -5.13 30.06
C ILE A 51 4.01 -4.40 30.51
N PHE A 52 5.17 -4.83 30.00
CA PHE A 52 6.48 -4.22 30.29
C PHE A 52 6.87 -3.08 29.33
N ARG A 53 5.97 -2.65 28.42
CA ARG A 53 6.19 -1.56 27.46
C ARG A 53 7.54 -1.66 26.72
N ARG A 54 7.90 -2.85 26.24
CA ARG A 54 9.16 -3.06 25.51
C ARG A 54 9.14 -2.26 24.19
N ARG A 55 10.27 -1.63 23.86
CA ARG A 55 10.45 -0.86 22.61
C ARG A 55 10.47 -1.81 21.41
N LEU A 56 9.69 -1.49 20.38
CA LEU A 56 9.69 -2.25 19.13
C LEU A 56 10.84 -1.81 18.22
N SER A 57 11.43 -2.74 17.46
CA SER A 57 12.34 -2.42 16.34
C SER A 57 11.56 -1.73 15.21
N ILE A 58 12.26 -1.06 14.28
CA ILE A 58 11.62 -0.44 13.10
C ILE A 58 10.90 -1.50 12.26
N ALA A 59 11.51 -2.67 12.05
CA ALA A 59 10.88 -3.78 11.35
C ALA A 59 9.57 -4.22 12.02
N ASN A 60 9.58 -4.44 13.35
CA ASN A 60 8.37 -4.83 14.09
C ASN A 60 7.33 -3.70 14.19
N MET A 61 7.77 -2.44 14.05
CA MET A 61 6.87 -1.28 13.99
C MET A 61 6.19 -1.15 12.63
N LEU A 62 6.79 -1.72 11.59
CA LEU A 62 6.28 -1.69 10.23
C LEU A 62 5.69 -3.03 9.81
N SER A 63 5.64 -4.04 10.67
CA SER A 63 4.94 -5.30 10.40
C SER A 63 3.49 -5.27 10.91
N TRP A 64 2.66 -6.12 10.29
CA TRP A 64 1.23 -6.22 10.57
C TRP A 64 0.94 -6.36 12.07
N ASN A 65 -0.12 -5.69 12.52
CA ASN A 65 -0.56 -5.74 13.90
C ASN A 65 -2.08 -5.80 14.02
N GLY A 66 -2.58 -6.87 14.64
CA GLY A 66 -4.01 -7.00 14.96
C GLY A 66 -4.49 -6.10 16.10
N GLY A 67 -3.59 -5.59 16.94
CA GLY A 67 -3.92 -4.71 18.07
C GLY A 67 -4.07 -3.23 17.68
N SER A 68 -4.89 -2.48 18.42
CA SER A 68 -5.03 -1.04 18.19
C SER A 68 -3.77 -0.25 18.58
N ILE A 69 -3.44 0.77 17.79
CA ILE A 69 -2.40 1.75 18.17
C ILE A 69 -2.90 2.72 19.25
N LYS A 70 -1.96 3.25 20.04
CA LYS A 70 -2.24 4.22 21.12
C LYS A 70 -1.74 5.64 20.83
N LYS A 71 -0.98 5.80 19.77
CA LYS A 71 -0.40 7.06 19.30
C LYS A 71 -0.15 6.97 17.79
N PRO A 72 0.03 8.10 17.09
CA PRO A 72 0.37 8.08 15.67
C PRO A 72 1.65 7.28 15.40
N MET A 73 1.77 6.76 14.19
CA MET A 73 3.01 6.21 13.66
C MET A 73 4.02 7.30 13.33
N LEU A 74 3.59 8.48 12.86
CA LEU A 74 4.49 9.60 12.56
C LEU A 74 4.62 10.57 13.74
N ILE A 75 5.83 11.10 13.93
CA ILE A 75 6.08 12.17 14.90
C ILE A 75 5.31 13.43 14.48
N THR A 76 4.49 13.95 15.38
CA THR A 76 3.72 15.18 15.14
C THR A 76 3.47 15.91 16.45
N SER A 77 3.47 17.25 16.40
CA SER A 77 3.03 18.11 17.50
C SER A 77 1.53 18.42 17.44
N ASN A 78 0.88 18.18 16.29
CA ASN A 78 -0.52 18.55 16.07
C ASN A 78 -1.46 17.59 16.82
N TYR A 79 -2.25 18.13 17.75
CA TYR A 79 -3.19 17.36 18.57
C TYR A 79 -4.32 16.69 17.76
N THR A 80 -4.82 17.36 16.72
CA THR A 80 -5.85 16.80 15.84
C THR A 80 -5.32 15.57 15.12
N ILE A 81 -4.09 15.62 14.59
CA ILE A 81 -3.46 14.45 13.97
C ILE A 81 -3.27 13.34 14.99
N LYS A 82 -2.86 13.65 16.22
CA LYS A 82 -2.72 12.65 17.30
C LYS A 82 -4.00 11.88 17.59
N LYS A 83 -5.12 12.60 17.67
CA LYS A 83 -6.44 12.03 17.92
C LYS A 83 -6.92 11.20 16.72
N GLU A 84 -6.86 11.78 15.53
CA GLU A 84 -7.42 11.17 14.31
C GLU A 84 -6.59 9.98 13.82
N ALA A 85 -5.27 9.95 14.04
CA ALA A 85 -4.40 8.84 13.61
C ALA A 85 -4.85 7.48 14.16
N CYS A 86 -5.29 7.43 15.42
CA CYS A 86 -5.80 6.21 16.03
C CYS A 86 -7.13 5.77 15.41
N GLU A 87 -7.98 6.73 15.01
CA GLU A 87 -9.25 6.43 14.34
C GLU A 87 -9.01 5.97 12.90
N ILE A 88 -8.06 6.57 12.18
CA ILE A 88 -7.63 6.09 10.85
C ILE A 88 -7.17 4.63 10.94
N PHE A 89 -6.34 4.27 11.93
CA PHE A 89 -5.89 2.88 12.09
C PHE A 89 -7.05 1.91 12.32
N LYS A 90 -8.03 2.30 13.14
CA LYS A 90 -9.23 1.52 13.35
C LYS A 90 -10.04 1.35 12.07
N LEU A 91 -10.19 2.40 11.26
CA LEU A 91 -10.88 2.33 9.97
C LEU A 91 -10.15 1.39 9.00
N ILE A 92 -8.82 1.45 8.95
CA ILE A 92 -8.00 0.50 8.16
C ILE A 92 -8.28 -0.94 8.59
N GLN A 93 -8.22 -1.24 9.90
CA GLN A 93 -8.48 -2.59 10.40
C GLN A 93 -9.91 -3.07 10.07
N ILE A 94 -10.90 -2.18 10.15
CA ILE A 94 -12.28 -2.53 9.78
C ILE A 94 -12.38 -2.80 8.27
N TYR A 95 -11.78 -1.95 7.43
CA TYR A 95 -11.77 -2.12 5.98
C TYR A 95 -11.14 -3.46 5.57
N MET A 96 -10.00 -3.79 6.19
CA MET A 96 -9.24 -5.02 5.94
C MET A 96 -9.91 -6.27 6.50
N GLY A 97 -10.93 -6.13 7.35
CA GLY A 97 -11.58 -7.25 8.03
C GLY A 97 -10.83 -7.76 9.27
N ASP A 98 -9.77 -7.07 9.69
CA ASP A 98 -8.99 -7.37 10.89
C ASP A 98 -9.73 -6.96 12.19
N ARG A 99 -10.78 -6.13 12.06
CA ARG A 99 -11.61 -5.69 13.18
C ARG A 99 -13.10 -5.70 12.82
N GLN A 100 -13.89 -6.40 13.63
CA GLN A 100 -15.34 -6.43 13.45
C GLN A 100 -15.98 -5.07 13.73
N ALA A 101 -16.87 -4.62 12.84
CA ALA A 101 -17.72 -3.45 13.03
C ALA A 101 -19.06 -3.60 12.30
N ARG A 102 -20.04 -2.79 12.69
CA ARG A 102 -21.32 -2.64 11.98
C ARG A 102 -21.22 -1.51 10.95
N MET A 103 -20.34 -1.67 9.98
CA MET A 103 -20.15 -0.70 8.90
C MET A 103 -19.75 -1.44 7.63
N ASP A 104 -20.35 -1.08 6.50
CA ASP A 104 -19.95 -1.63 5.22
C ASP A 104 -18.60 -1.06 4.75
N ARG A 105 -17.90 -1.82 3.92
CA ARG A 105 -16.53 -1.51 3.50
C ARG A 105 -16.45 -0.22 2.67
N ASN A 106 -17.46 0.06 1.85
CA ASN A 106 -17.48 1.25 1.00
C ASN A 106 -17.63 2.52 1.84
N ASN A 107 -18.48 2.49 2.86
CA ASN A 107 -18.62 3.59 3.81
C ASN A 107 -17.34 3.81 4.64
N VAL A 108 -16.66 2.73 5.06
CA VAL A 108 -15.35 2.85 5.74
C VAL A 108 -14.31 3.53 4.84
N ALA A 109 -14.22 3.13 3.57
CA ALA A 109 -13.33 3.80 2.61
C ALA A 109 -13.71 5.27 2.44
N LEU A 110 -14.99 5.58 2.21
CA LEU A 110 -15.47 6.95 2.06
C LEU A 110 -15.07 7.82 3.25
N ILE A 111 -15.35 7.38 4.48
CA ILE A 111 -14.99 8.11 5.70
C ILE A 111 -13.47 8.32 5.79
N THR A 112 -12.69 7.28 5.50
CA THR A 112 -11.22 7.33 5.55
C THR A 112 -10.67 8.37 4.55
N ILE A 113 -11.13 8.31 3.29
CA ILE A 113 -10.71 9.23 2.23
C ILE A 113 -11.15 10.66 2.54
N THR A 114 -12.39 10.89 2.95
CA THR A 114 -12.88 12.23 3.30
C THR A 114 -12.10 12.85 4.46
N LYS A 115 -11.74 12.06 5.48
CA LYS A 115 -10.89 12.52 6.60
C LYS A 115 -9.50 12.93 6.11
N CYS A 116 -8.82 12.08 5.35
CA CYS A 116 -7.46 12.35 4.85
C CYS A 116 -7.42 13.45 3.77
N TRP A 117 -8.52 13.63 3.04
CA TRP A 117 -8.70 14.76 2.13
C TRP A 117 -8.76 16.08 2.91
N SER A 118 -9.59 16.13 3.96
CA SER A 118 -9.86 17.34 4.75
C SER A 118 -8.70 17.70 5.67
N ILE A 119 -7.98 16.71 6.20
CA ILE A 119 -6.85 16.90 7.12
C ILE A 119 -5.59 16.36 6.45
N GLN A 120 -4.91 17.21 5.68
CA GLN A 120 -3.75 16.80 4.87
C GLN A 120 -2.63 16.11 5.67
N GLY A 121 -2.46 16.48 6.94
CA GLY A 121 -1.49 15.85 7.84
C GLY A 121 -1.78 14.38 8.17
N LEU A 122 -2.95 13.85 7.82
CA LEU A 122 -3.28 12.43 7.95
C LEU A 122 -2.88 11.59 6.74
N ARG A 123 -2.46 12.19 5.61
CA ARG A 123 -2.14 11.43 4.39
C ARG A 123 -0.94 10.51 4.59
N ASP A 124 0.19 11.05 5.03
CA ASP A 124 1.39 10.26 5.30
C ASP A 124 1.16 9.26 6.44
N GLU A 125 0.35 9.65 7.44
CA GLU A 125 -0.04 8.78 8.55
C GLU A 125 -0.87 7.58 8.07
N LEU A 126 -1.83 7.79 7.16
CA LEU A 126 -2.59 6.73 6.50
C LEU A 126 -1.65 5.80 5.74
N TYR A 127 -0.75 6.36 4.92
CA TYR A 127 0.15 5.54 4.11
C TYR A 127 1.11 4.69 4.95
N ILE A 128 1.70 5.24 6.01
CA ILE A 128 2.59 4.45 6.86
C ILE A 128 1.84 3.36 7.64
N GLN A 129 0.59 3.63 8.04
CA GLN A 129 -0.26 2.61 8.68
C GLN A 129 -0.69 1.51 7.70
N LEU A 130 -0.96 1.85 6.44
CA LEU A 130 -1.24 0.87 5.40
C LEU A 130 0.01 0.01 5.10
N ILE A 131 1.18 0.64 4.92
CA ILE A 131 2.47 -0.06 4.81
C ILE A 131 2.65 -1.05 5.96
N ARG A 132 2.33 -0.62 7.18
CA ARG A 132 2.37 -1.50 8.35
C ARG A 132 1.46 -2.71 8.19
N GLN A 133 0.19 -2.49 7.85
CA GLN A 133 -0.80 -3.56 7.75
C GLN A 133 -0.60 -4.48 6.53
N THR A 134 0.17 -4.06 5.51
CA THR A 134 0.49 -4.89 4.34
C THR A 134 1.85 -5.59 4.44
N THR A 135 2.71 -5.23 5.38
CA THR A 135 4.01 -5.89 5.60
C THR A 135 3.85 -7.08 6.53
N ASP A 136 4.37 -8.25 6.12
CA ASP A 136 4.28 -9.51 6.86
C ASP A 136 2.85 -9.92 7.25
N ASN A 137 1.83 -9.49 6.48
CA ASN A 137 0.45 -9.90 6.68
C ASN A 137 0.19 -11.23 5.97
N MET A 138 0.01 -12.29 6.77
CA MET A 138 -0.20 -13.66 6.27
C MET A 138 -1.64 -13.94 5.82
N CYS A 139 -2.59 -13.06 6.13
CA CYS A 139 -3.98 -13.22 5.71
C CYS A 139 -4.17 -12.59 4.33
N TYR A 140 -4.22 -13.42 3.28
CA TYR A 140 -4.32 -12.95 1.89
C TYR A 140 -5.52 -12.02 1.63
N GLN A 141 -6.69 -12.32 2.21
CA GLN A 141 -7.88 -11.48 2.07
C GLN A 141 -7.69 -10.10 2.73
N SER A 142 -7.08 -10.07 3.92
CA SER A 142 -6.74 -8.83 4.61
C SER A 142 -5.71 -8.02 3.82
N LEU A 143 -4.63 -8.68 3.39
CA LEU A 143 -3.56 -8.09 2.58
C LEU A 143 -4.10 -7.46 1.28
N ALA A 144 -4.92 -8.20 0.53
CA ALA A 144 -5.53 -7.70 -0.71
C ALA A 144 -6.37 -6.44 -0.47
N ARG A 145 -7.14 -6.40 0.62
CA ARG A 145 -7.93 -5.21 1.02
C ARG A 145 -7.04 -4.05 1.46
N GLY A 146 -5.91 -4.31 2.10
CA GLY A 146 -4.92 -3.28 2.45
C GLY A 146 -4.36 -2.60 1.21
N TRP A 147 -3.99 -3.39 0.20
CA TRP A 147 -3.54 -2.88 -1.10
C TRP A 147 -4.65 -2.15 -1.87
N GLU A 148 -5.88 -2.67 -1.86
CA GLU A 148 -7.06 -2.01 -2.44
C GLU A 148 -7.26 -0.61 -1.82
N LEU A 149 -7.23 -0.49 -0.49
CA LEU A 149 -7.39 0.80 0.20
C LEU A 149 -6.23 1.76 -0.11
N MET A 150 -5.00 1.26 -0.25
CA MET A 150 -3.84 2.05 -0.67
C MET A 150 -4.04 2.60 -2.09
N ALA A 151 -4.49 1.78 -3.03
CA ALA A 151 -4.76 2.19 -4.40
C ALA A 151 -5.90 3.23 -4.47
N ILE A 152 -7.00 3.02 -3.73
CA ILE A 152 -8.09 4.00 -3.61
C ILE A 152 -7.51 5.33 -3.09
N SER A 153 -6.71 5.31 -2.03
CA SER A 153 -6.14 6.53 -1.44
C SER A 153 -5.28 7.31 -2.43
N LEU A 154 -4.42 6.61 -3.18
CA LEU A 154 -3.55 7.19 -4.21
C LEU A 154 -4.32 7.79 -5.38
N ALA A 155 -5.54 7.31 -5.67
CA ALA A 155 -6.40 7.88 -6.71
C ALA A 155 -6.97 9.26 -6.33
N PHE A 156 -7.06 9.58 -5.03
CA PHE A 156 -7.57 10.86 -4.56
C PHE A 156 -6.44 11.83 -4.20
N PHE A 157 -5.45 11.40 -3.43
CA PHE A 157 -4.41 12.32 -2.95
C PHE A 157 -3.02 11.67 -2.94
N SER A 158 -2.01 12.47 -3.26
CA SER A 158 -0.62 12.07 -3.14
C SER A 158 -0.13 12.10 -1.68
N PRO A 159 0.89 11.28 -1.33
CA PRO A 159 1.68 11.50 -0.12
C PRO A 159 2.42 12.84 -0.20
N SER A 160 2.97 13.31 0.92
CA SER A 160 3.86 14.48 0.89
C SER A 160 5.11 14.18 0.04
N PRO A 161 5.74 15.20 -0.57
CA PRO A 161 6.98 15.00 -1.32
C PRO A 161 8.10 14.34 -0.50
N LYS A 162 8.10 14.56 0.83
CA LYS A 162 9.06 13.95 1.76
C LYS A 162 8.81 12.46 1.98
N PHE A 163 7.55 12.01 1.89
CA PHE A 163 7.15 10.62 2.08
C PHE A 163 7.10 9.84 0.77
N GLN A 164 6.88 10.52 -0.36
CA GLN A 164 6.67 9.90 -1.66
C GLN A 164 7.76 8.88 -2.04
N SER A 165 9.04 9.23 -1.89
CA SER A 165 10.15 8.33 -2.23
C SER A 165 10.15 7.06 -1.37
N TYR A 166 9.70 7.17 -0.12
CA TYR A 166 9.58 6.03 0.79
C TYR A 166 8.44 5.10 0.36
N LEU A 167 7.27 5.66 0.07
CA LEU A 167 6.12 4.89 -0.40
C LEU A 167 6.40 4.19 -1.74
N GLU A 168 7.00 4.90 -2.71
CA GLU A 168 7.40 4.32 -3.99
C GLU A 168 8.35 3.14 -3.78
N GLY A 169 9.42 3.32 -2.98
CA GLY A 169 10.36 2.24 -2.67
C GLY A 169 9.72 1.04 -1.97
N TYR A 170 8.66 1.24 -1.17
CA TYR A 170 7.86 0.16 -0.61
C TYR A 170 7.08 -0.60 -1.69
N ILE A 171 6.35 0.12 -2.55
CA ILE A 171 5.54 -0.44 -3.63
C ILE A 171 6.41 -1.24 -4.61
N TYR A 172 7.55 -0.68 -5.04
CA TYR A 172 8.48 -1.37 -5.95
C TYR A 172 8.88 -2.76 -5.47
N ARG A 173 9.26 -2.87 -4.20
CA ARG A 173 9.73 -4.14 -3.65
C ARG A 173 8.65 -5.22 -3.65
N HIS A 174 7.40 -4.83 -3.38
CA HIS A 174 6.29 -5.78 -3.40
C HIS A 174 5.87 -6.17 -4.82
N LEU A 175 6.04 -5.27 -5.80
CA LEU A 175 5.84 -5.61 -7.21
C LEU A 175 6.93 -6.56 -7.74
N SER A 176 8.20 -6.36 -7.36
CA SER A 176 9.31 -7.24 -7.74
C SER A 176 9.15 -8.65 -7.18
N GLN A 177 8.69 -8.79 -5.93
CA GLN A 177 8.40 -10.11 -5.35
C GLN A 177 7.33 -10.88 -6.14
N ILE A 178 6.29 -10.19 -6.62
CA ILE A 178 5.27 -10.80 -7.48
C ILE A 178 5.89 -11.27 -8.80
N ALA A 179 6.79 -10.48 -9.40
CA ALA A 179 7.46 -10.87 -10.65
C ALA A 179 8.36 -12.10 -10.48
N ASP A 180 9.09 -12.18 -9.36
CA ASP A 180 9.95 -13.34 -9.06
C ASP A 180 9.14 -14.60 -8.75
N ASP A 181 7.99 -14.49 -8.08
CA ASP A 181 7.13 -15.65 -7.78
C ASP A 181 6.35 -16.13 -9.01
N ASN A 182 5.94 -15.22 -9.91
CA ASN A 182 5.39 -15.60 -11.22
C ASN A 182 6.42 -16.30 -12.12
N SER A 183 7.72 -16.07 -11.88
CA SER A 183 8.81 -16.75 -12.59
C SER A 183 9.08 -18.17 -12.06
N LYS A 184 8.56 -18.53 -10.87
CA LYS A 184 8.67 -19.88 -10.29
C LYS A 184 7.49 -20.79 -10.64
N CYS A 185 6.40 -20.25 -11.19
CA CYS A 185 5.24 -21.05 -11.63
C CYS A 185 5.37 -21.63 -13.05
N PHE A 186 6.53 -21.47 -13.71
CA PHE A 186 6.76 -21.96 -15.09
C PHE A 186 8.02 -22.83 -15.25
N ILE A 187 8.46 -23.54 -14.20
CA ILE A 187 9.47 -24.60 -14.31
C ILE A 187 8.92 -25.89 -13.71
#